data_AF-A0A385MUT8-F1
#
_entry.id   AF-A0A385MUT8-F1
#
_cell.length_a   1.000
_cell.length_b   1.000
_cell.length_c   1.000
_cell.angle_alpha   90.00
_cell.angle_beta   90.00
_cell.angle_gamma   90.00
#
_symmetry.space_group_name_H-M   'P 1'
#
loop_
_entity.id
_entity.type
_entity.pdbx_description
1 polymer ?
#
loop_
_entity_poly.entity_id
_entity_poly.type
_entity_poly.pdbx_seq_one_letter_code
_entity_poly.pdbx_strand_id
1 'polypeptide(L)'
;MRNTPILDAMILCMQDVLKKEGSGLYMSAFFKNIDEIPFINREDGMAVKDSTTVNECGSAACVLGWCILDPRVRMVSGTNVPQDLWKALEAEIGEVAADSIVAPFANFRKKRANWLPATSHSMALLQHNHVNSESSINDALDYLVVMKAHIGEANERV
;
A
#
# COMPACT_ATOMS: atom_id res chain seq x y z
N MET A 1 -6.48 3.79 20.83
CA MET A 1 -6.13 3.60 19.41
C MET A 1 -7.26 4.08 18.53
N ARG A 2 -6.98 5.00 17.60
CA ARG A 2 -7.93 5.40 16.55
C ARG A 2 -8.29 4.17 15.73
N ASN A 3 -9.56 4.03 15.37
CA ASN A 3 -9.99 2.94 14.51
C ASN A 3 -9.45 3.20 13.09
N THR A 4 -8.60 2.31 12.56
CA THR A 4 -8.03 2.39 11.21
C THR A 4 -8.56 1.24 10.34
N PRO A 5 -9.88 1.16 10.11
CA PRO A 5 -10.50 -0.04 9.55
C PRO A 5 -10.04 -0.35 8.11
N ILE A 6 -9.75 0.66 7.29
CA ILE A 6 -9.22 0.47 5.93
C ILE A 6 -7.80 -0.08 6.01
N LEU A 7 -6.92 0.54 6.80
CA LEU A 7 -5.55 0.05 7.00
C LEU A 7 -5.55 -1.38 7.57
N ASP A 8 -6.46 -1.69 8.48
CA ASP A 8 -6.61 -3.02 9.09
C ASP A 8 -7.05 -4.07 8.06
N ALA A 9 -8.01 -3.73 7.22
CA ALA A 9 -8.44 -4.58 6.12
C ALA A 9 -7.31 -4.81 5.10
N MET A 10 -6.52 -3.78 4.80
CA MET A 10 -5.34 -3.90 3.94
C MET A 10 -4.30 -4.84 4.55
N ILE A 11 -3.96 -4.68 5.83
CA ILE A 11 -3.03 -5.58 6.55
C ILE A 11 -3.49 -7.03 6.46
N LEU A 12 -4.78 -7.30 6.74
CA LEU A 12 -5.35 -8.65 6.63
C LEU A 12 -5.31 -9.20 5.20
N CYS A 13 -5.58 -8.36 4.21
CA CYS A 13 -5.45 -8.72 2.79
C CYS A 13 -4.02 -9.18 2.49
N MET A 14 -3.03 -8.37 2.85
CA MET A 14 -1.62 -8.65 2.57
C MET A 14 -1.12 -9.91 3.30
N GLN A 15 -1.57 -10.15 4.53
CA GLN A 15 -1.30 -11.40 5.25
C GLN A 15 -1.86 -12.63 4.53
N ASP A 16 -3.05 -12.52 3.93
CA ASP A 16 -3.65 -13.63 3.18
C ASP A 16 -2.98 -13.87 1.83
N VAL A 17 -2.40 -12.83 1.22
CA VAL A 17 -1.58 -12.98 0.02
C VAL A 17 -0.28 -13.73 0.31
N LEU A 18 0.40 -13.38 1.41
CA LEU A 18 1.62 -14.06 1.84
C LEU A 18 1.42 -15.56 2.09
N LYS A 19 0.28 -15.94 2.69
CA LYS A 19 -0.06 -17.36 2.90
C LYS A 19 -0.24 -18.14 1.59
N LYS A 20 -0.36 -17.44 0.45
CA LYS A 20 -0.54 -18.01 -0.88
C LYS A 20 0.75 -17.93 -1.72
N GLU A 21 1.93 -17.86 -1.09
CA GLU A 21 3.21 -18.00 -1.79
C GLU A 21 3.19 -19.19 -2.77
N GLY A 22 3.52 -18.93 -4.05
CA GLY A 22 3.49 -19.93 -5.13
C GLY A 22 2.18 -20.05 -5.92
N SER A 23 1.12 -19.30 -5.58
CA SER A 23 -0.20 -19.43 -6.22
C SER A 23 -0.39 -18.70 -7.57
N GLY A 24 0.66 -18.09 -8.15
CA GLY A 24 0.55 -17.42 -9.46
C GLY A 24 -0.35 -16.18 -9.47
N LEU A 25 -0.31 -15.37 -8.40
CA LEU A 25 -1.01 -14.08 -8.34
C LEU A 25 -0.27 -13.05 -9.19
N TYR A 26 -0.41 -13.18 -10.51
CA TYR A 26 0.26 -12.33 -11.49
C TYR A 26 -0.37 -10.95 -11.53
N MET A 27 0.48 -9.92 -11.49
CA MET A 27 0.07 -8.54 -11.69
C MET A 27 -0.50 -8.30 -13.10
N SER A 28 -0.19 -9.16 -14.07
CA SER A 28 -0.84 -9.13 -15.38
C SER A 28 -2.35 -9.36 -15.33
N ALA A 29 -2.88 -10.07 -14.33
CA ALA A 29 -4.31 -10.17 -14.14
C ALA A 29 -4.95 -8.83 -13.72
N PHE A 30 -4.18 -7.99 -13.02
CA PHE A 30 -4.56 -6.62 -12.65
C PHE A 30 -4.40 -5.65 -13.84
N PHE A 31 -3.31 -5.79 -14.60
CA PHE A 31 -3.00 -4.92 -15.74
C PHE A 31 -3.64 -5.36 -17.07
N LYS A 32 -4.25 -6.54 -17.18
CA LYS A 32 -4.99 -6.97 -18.38
C LYS A 32 -6.16 -6.05 -18.71
N ASN A 33 -6.71 -5.37 -17.70
CA ASN A 33 -7.77 -4.38 -17.84
C ASN A 33 -7.24 -2.94 -17.67
N ILE A 34 -5.92 -2.72 -17.79
CA ILE A 34 -5.33 -1.39 -17.59
C ILE A 34 -5.85 -0.38 -18.63
N ASP A 35 -6.20 -0.86 -19.82
CA ASP A 35 -6.80 -0.08 -20.91
C ASP A 35 -8.21 0.43 -20.55
N GLU A 36 -8.84 -0.11 -19.49
CA GLU A 36 -10.13 0.33 -18.94
C GLU A 36 -9.96 1.33 -17.77
N ILE A 37 -8.73 1.55 -17.28
CA ILE A 37 -8.43 2.49 -16.19
C ILE A 37 -8.03 3.83 -16.82
N PRO A 38 -8.84 4.90 -16.72
CA PRO A 38 -8.70 6.13 -17.54
C PRO A 38 -7.43 6.97 -17.33
N PHE A 39 -6.51 6.53 -16.47
CA PHE A 39 -5.38 7.32 -15.99
C PHE A 39 -4.03 6.59 -16.06
N ILE A 40 -4.01 5.35 -16.55
CA ILE A 40 -2.76 4.58 -16.69
C ILE A 40 -2.52 4.34 -18.16
N ASN A 41 -1.64 5.15 -18.76
CA ASN A 41 -1.18 4.95 -20.12
C ASN A 41 -0.15 3.83 -20.14
N ARG A 42 -0.43 2.77 -20.93
CA ARG A 42 0.44 1.60 -21.08
C ARG A 42 1.82 1.95 -21.64
N GLU A 43 1.92 3.04 -22.38
CA GLU A 43 3.17 3.55 -22.96
C GLU A 43 4.03 4.35 -21.97
N ASP A 44 3.46 4.85 -20.86
CA ASP A 44 4.13 5.74 -19.90
C ASP A 44 5.01 5.00 -18.87
N GLY A 45 5.41 3.74 -19.15
CA GLY A 45 6.66 3.20 -18.59
C GLY A 45 6.58 2.26 -17.38
N MET A 46 5.43 1.63 -17.10
CA MET A 46 5.37 0.53 -16.12
C MET A 46 5.10 -0.80 -16.84
N ALA A 47 6.07 -1.27 -17.63
CA ALA A 47 6.03 -2.60 -18.26
C ALA A 47 6.25 -3.69 -17.19
N VAL A 48 5.24 -3.89 -16.35
CA VAL A 48 5.20 -5.03 -15.43
C VAL A 48 5.12 -6.28 -16.29
N LYS A 49 6.14 -7.15 -16.22
CA LYS A 49 6.20 -8.37 -17.02
C LYS A 49 4.98 -9.23 -16.71
N ASP A 50 4.49 -9.98 -17.68
CA ASP A 50 3.29 -10.80 -17.48
C ASP A 50 3.45 -11.83 -16.35
N SER A 51 4.69 -12.23 -16.09
CA SER A 51 5.09 -13.16 -15.04
C SER A 51 5.31 -12.50 -13.68
N THR A 52 5.32 -11.17 -13.57
CA THR A 52 5.53 -10.48 -12.30
C THR A 52 4.36 -10.79 -11.39
N THR A 53 4.65 -11.41 -10.26
CA THR A 53 3.63 -11.67 -9.22
C THR A 53 3.50 -10.49 -8.27
N VAL A 54 2.39 -10.40 -7.54
CA VAL A 54 2.21 -9.42 -6.46
C VAL A 54 3.35 -9.49 -5.41
N ASN A 55 3.91 -10.69 -5.20
CA ASN A 55 5.02 -10.94 -4.29
C ASN A 55 6.33 -10.28 -4.76
N GLU A 56 6.53 -10.17 -6.07
CA GLU A 56 7.73 -9.62 -6.72
C GLU A 56 7.57 -8.16 -7.12
N CYS A 57 6.35 -7.70 -7.42
CA CYS A 57 6.11 -6.30 -7.69
C CYS A 57 6.37 -5.48 -6.43
N GLY A 58 5.70 -5.85 -5.32
CA GLY A 58 5.76 -5.26 -3.97
C GLY A 58 5.85 -3.73 -3.87
N SER A 59 5.57 -3.02 -4.98
CA SER A 59 5.40 -1.59 -5.02
C SER A 59 4.12 -1.25 -4.28
N ALA A 60 4.13 -0.08 -3.68
CA ALA A 60 3.01 0.50 -2.98
C ALA A 60 1.72 0.62 -3.82
N ALA A 61 1.85 0.83 -5.13
CA ALA A 61 0.73 0.78 -6.07
C ALA A 61 0.21 -0.66 -6.30
N CYS A 62 1.09 -1.66 -6.27
CA CYS A 62 0.72 -3.07 -6.33
C CYS A 62 -0.02 -3.54 -5.05
N VAL A 63 0.37 -3.03 -3.87
CA VAL A 63 -0.35 -3.28 -2.60
C VAL A 63 -1.77 -2.73 -2.68
N LEU A 64 -1.94 -1.47 -3.08
CA LEU A 64 -3.24 -0.82 -3.20
C LEU A 64 -4.11 -1.49 -4.28
N GLY A 65 -3.52 -1.78 -5.45
CA GLY A 65 -4.18 -2.48 -6.55
C GLY A 65 -4.66 -3.88 -6.18
N TRP A 66 -3.90 -4.59 -5.35
CA TRP A 66 -4.32 -5.90 -4.88
C TRP A 66 -5.35 -5.83 -3.75
N CYS A 67 -5.16 -4.91 -2.80
CA CYS A 67 -6.10 -4.71 -1.69
C CYS A 67 -7.50 -4.37 -2.19
N ILE A 68 -7.64 -3.58 -3.27
CA ILE A 68 -8.95 -3.26 -3.83
C ILE A 68 -9.69 -4.49 -4.40
N LEU A 69 -9.03 -5.64 -4.59
CA LEU A 69 -9.70 -6.88 -5.00
C LEU A 69 -10.32 -7.64 -3.82
N ASP A 70 -9.92 -7.32 -2.60
CA ASP A 70 -10.39 -7.97 -1.39
C ASP A 70 -11.80 -7.48 -1.01
N PRO A 71 -12.80 -8.38 -0.83
CA PRO A 71 -14.15 -7.99 -0.43
C PRO A 71 -14.20 -7.22 0.90
N ARG A 72 -13.29 -7.50 1.84
CA ARG A 72 -13.23 -6.81 3.14
C ARG A 72 -12.82 -5.36 2.95
N VAL A 73 -11.77 -5.13 2.15
CA VAL A 73 -11.29 -3.79 1.83
C VAL A 73 -12.39 -2.99 1.14
N ARG A 74 -13.04 -3.55 0.11
CA ARG A 74 -14.15 -2.89 -0.60
C ARG A 74 -15.33 -2.52 0.30
N MET A 75 -15.71 -3.44 1.19
CA MET A 75 -16.81 -3.24 2.11
C MET A 75 -16.52 -2.12 3.11
N VAL A 76 -15.29 -2.06 3.61
CA VAL A 76 -14.88 -1.04 4.59
C VAL A 76 -14.63 0.32 3.92
N SER A 77 -14.01 0.35 2.74
CA SER A 77 -13.72 1.58 2.02
C SER A 77 -14.92 2.14 1.26
N GLY A 78 -15.94 1.32 1.00
CA GLY A 78 -17.11 1.69 0.21
C GLY A 78 -16.83 1.88 -1.28
N THR A 79 -15.70 1.36 -1.79
CA THR A 79 -15.31 1.53 -3.19
C THR A 79 -14.65 0.29 -3.78
N ASN A 80 -14.74 0.16 -5.11
CA ASN A 80 -14.03 -0.80 -5.94
C ASN A 80 -13.00 -0.13 -6.88
N VAL A 81 -12.79 1.18 -6.73
CA VAL A 81 -11.87 1.98 -7.55
C VAL A 81 -10.58 2.22 -6.75
N PRO A 82 -9.38 1.88 -7.27
CA PRO A 82 -8.12 2.07 -6.56
C PRO A 82 -7.89 3.52 -6.12
N GLN A 83 -8.18 4.50 -6.99
CA GLN A 83 -8.00 5.92 -6.67
C GLN A 83 -8.89 6.36 -5.50
N ASP A 84 -10.12 5.86 -5.42
CA ASP A 84 -11.01 6.18 -4.31
C ASP A 84 -10.58 5.45 -3.03
N LEU A 85 -10.00 4.25 -3.12
CA LEU A 85 -9.41 3.57 -1.98
C LEU A 85 -8.25 4.38 -1.39
N TRP A 86 -7.39 4.96 -2.25
CA TRP A 86 -6.34 5.86 -1.79
C TRP A 86 -6.94 7.06 -1.05
N LYS A 87 -7.91 7.78 -1.64
CA LYS A 87 -8.57 8.92 -0.97
C LYS A 87 -9.25 8.52 0.34
N ALA A 88 -9.88 7.35 0.40
CA ALA A 88 -10.49 6.84 1.61
C ALA A 88 -9.43 6.56 2.70
N LEU A 89 -8.27 6.02 2.31
CA LEU A 89 -7.13 5.85 3.21
C LEU A 89 -6.58 7.20 3.68
N GLU A 90 -6.43 8.21 2.81
CA GLU A 90 -6.03 9.57 3.20
C GLU A 90 -6.98 10.17 4.24
N ALA A 91 -8.29 9.98 4.05
CA ALA A 91 -9.30 10.44 4.99
C ALA A 91 -9.19 9.73 6.36
N GLU A 92 -8.72 8.48 6.38
CA GLU A 92 -8.57 7.69 7.60
C GLU A 92 -7.29 8.02 8.38
N ILE A 93 -6.14 8.02 7.70
CA ILE A 93 -4.81 8.08 8.34
C ILE A 93 -4.03 9.37 8.02
N GLY A 94 -4.60 10.25 7.19
CA GLY A 94 -3.98 11.47 6.72
C GLY A 94 -3.18 11.27 5.42
N GLU A 95 -3.16 12.31 4.57
CA GLU A 95 -2.47 12.31 3.26
C GLU A 95 -1.01 11.85 3.37
N VAL A 96 -0.27 12.39 4.33
CA VAL A 96 1.17 12.08 4.48
C VAL A 96 1.41 10.60 4.77
N ALA A 97 0.61 10.00 5.65
CA ALA A 97 0.75 8.59 5.99
C ALA A 97 0.28 7.70 4.83
N ALA A 98 -0.87 8.00 4.23
CA ALA A 98 -1.37 7.27 3.07
C ALA A 98 -0.36 7.29 1.92
N ASP A 99 0.17 8.45 1.54
CA ASP A 99 1.16 8.56 0.46
C ASP A 99 2.46 7.80 0.78
N SER A 100 2.90 7.78 2.03
CA SER A 100 4.08 7.00 2.40
C SER A 100 3.88 5.48 2.26
N ILE A 101 2.62 5.01 2.31
CA ILE A 101 2.24 3.62 2.08
C ILE A 101 2.07 3.33 0.59
N VAL A 102 1.35 4.19 -0.16
CA VAL A 102 0.79 3.82 -1.48
C VAL A 102 1.44 4.54 -2.68
N ALA A 103 2.30 5.54 -2.46
CA ALA A 103 2.92 6.28 -3.56
C ALA A 103 3.80 5.35 -4.43
N PRO A 104 3.69 5.43 -5.76
CA PRO A 104 4.26 4.43 -6.67
C PRO A 104 5.79 4.34 -6.62
N PHE A 105 6.47 5.43 -6.28
CA PHE A 105 7.93 5.48 -6.29
C PHE A 105 8.50 5.66 -4.88
N ALA A 106 9.57 4.92 -4.57
CA ALA A 106 10.24 4.94 -3.28
C ALA A 106 10.67 6.36 -2.82
N ASN A 107 11.16 7.22 -3.71
CA ASN A 107 11.55 8.59 -3.37
C ASN A 107 10.36 9.43 -2.85
N PHE A 108 9.16 9.25 -3.40
CA PHE A 108 7.95 9.90 -2.90
C PHE A 108 7.52 9.31 -1.55
N ARG A 109 7.54 7.98 -1.41
CA ARG A 109 7.25 7.31 -0.13
C ARG A 109 8.16 7.82 0.99
N LYS A 110 9.48 7.85 0.73
CA LYS A 110 10.48 8.37 1.66
C LYS A 110 10.25 9.83 2.00
N LYS A 111 9.99 10.68 1.00
CA LYS A 111 9.71 12.11 1.22
C LYS A 111 8.52 12.30 2.15
N ARG A 112 7.45 11.52 1.96
CA ARG A 112 6.24 11.58 2.78
C ARG A 112 6.46 11.00 4.18
N ALA A 113 7.17 9.88 4.30
CA ALA A 113 7.56 9.33 5.59
C ALA A 113 8.39 10.33 6.44
N ASN A 114 9.22 11.17 5.82
CA ASN A 114 9.97 12.22 6.51
C ASN A 114 9.10 13.38 7.03
N TRP A 115 7.85 13.51 6.57
CA TRP A 115 6.93 14.55 7.03
C TRP A 115 6.01 14.09 8.16
N LEU A 116 6.09 12.80 8.52
CA LEU A 116 5.36 12.25 9.65
C LEU A 116 5.90 12.82 10.97
N PRO A 117 5.05 12.98 11.99
CA PRO A 117 5.46 13.44 13.31
C PRO A 117 6.52 12.53 13.93
N ALA A 118 7.37 13.04 14.81
CA ALA A 118 8.36 12.20 15.50
C ALA A 118 7.69 11.32 16.57
N THR A 119 7.93 10.02 16.50
CA THR A 119 7.43 8.95 17.40
C THR A 119 8.55 7.95 17.68
N SER A 120 8.35 6.99 18.59
CA SER A 120 9.29 5.89 18.79
C SER A 120 9.47 5.02 17.54
N HIS A 121 8.47 5.00 16.64
CA HIS A 121 8.48 4.24 15.39
C HIS A 121 9.08 4.98 14.18
N SER A 122 9.35 6.29 14.29
CA SER A 122 9.76 7.10 13.13
C SER A 122 11.08 6.63 12.50
N MET A 123 12.06 6.19 13.31
CA MET A 123 13.31 5.65 12.78
C MET A 123 13.10 4.34 12.01
N ALA A 124 12.24 3.46 12.52
CA ALA A 124 11.89 2.21 11.85
C ALA A 124 11.22 2.48 10.50
N LEU A 125 10.29 3.44 10.44
CA LEU A 125 9.66 3.85 9.18
C LEU A 125 10.68 4.37 8.15
N LEU A 126 11.58 5.27 8.55
CA LEU A 126 12.53 5.92 7.64
C LEU A 126 13.62 4.96 7.12
N GLN A 127 13.97 3.95 7.91
CA GLN A 127 14.95 2.94 7.55
C GLN A 127 14.33 1.73 6.85
N HIS A 128 13.01 1.65 6.75
CA HIS A 128 12.31 0.51 6.18
C HIS A 128 12.61 0.33 4.68
N ASN A 129 12.81 -0.91 4.23
CA ASN A 129 13.10 -1.23 2.82
C ASN A 129 12.01 -0.68 1.88
N HIS A 130 10.74 -0.88 2.23
CA HIS A 130 9.58 -0.41 1.47
C HIS A 130 9.62 1.07 1.04
N VAL A 131 10.15 1.97 1.88
CA VAL A 131 10.27 3.40 1.53
C VAL A 131 11.60 3.74 0.85
N ASN A 132 12.60 2.86 0.92
CA ASN A 132 13.93 3.12 0.38
C ASN A 132 14.20 2.44 -0.97
N SER A 133 13.39 1.43 -1.35
CA SER A 133 13.48 0.75 -2.63
C SER A 133 12.11 0.23 -3.08
N GLU A 134 12.05 -0.28 -4.31
CA GLU A 134 11.02 -1.27 -4.63
C GLU A 134 11.31 -2.53 -3.80
N SER A 135 10.28 -3.08 -3.17
CA SER A 135 10.42 -4.06 -2.11
C SER A 135 9.56 -5.28 -2.38
N SER A 136 9.70 -6.33 -1.59
CA SER A 136 8.79 -7.47 -1.65
C SER A 136 7.45 -7.12 -0.98
N ILE A 137 6.46 -8.00 -1.16
CA ILE A 137 5.21 -7.92 -0.44
C ILE A 137 5.37 -8.11 1.08
N ASN A 138 6.40 -8.85 1.52
CA ASN A 138 6.73 -9.00 2.94
C ASN A 138 7.15 -7.65 3.54
N ASP A 139 8.03 -6.94 2.84
CA ASP A 139 8.44 -5.60 3.25
C ASP A 139 7.24 -4.62 3.24
N ALA A 140 6.35 -4.73 2.25
CA ALA A 140 5.16 -3.89 2.22
C ALA A 140 4.23 -4.16 3.42
N LEU A 141 3.99 -5.43 3.76
CA LEU A 141 3.19 -5.77 4.94
C LEU A 141 3.85 -5.29 6.24
N ASP A 142 5.16 -5.52 6.41
CA ASP A 142 5.88 -5.08 7.60
C ASP A 142 5.77 -3.55 7.76
N TYR A 143 5.92 -2.82 6.65
CA TYR A 143 5.74 -1.37 6.64
C TYR A 143 4.33 -0.92 7.07
N LEU A 144 3.27 -1.60 6.60
CA LEU A 144 1.89 -1.30 7.04
C LEU A 144 1.72 -1.46 8.55
N VAL A 145 2.34 -2.50 9.13
CA VAL A 145 2.28 -2.78 10.58
C VAL A 145 3.04 -1.71 11.37
N VAL A 146 4.26 -1.35 10.93
CA VAL A 146 5.05 -0.28 11.56
C VAL A 146 4.31 1.06 11.45
N MET A 147 3.68 1.34 10.31
CA MET A 147 2.88 2.55 10.10
C MET A 147 1.66 2.59 11.02
N LYS A 148 0.97 1.47 11.20
CA LYS A 148 -0.15 1.40 12.15
C LYS A 148 0.30 1.71 13.57
N ALA A 149 1.43 1.15 14.01
CA ALA A 149 1.99 1.43 15.33
C ALA A 149 2.35 2.93 15.48
N HIS A 150 2.97 3.50 14.45
CA HIS A 150 3.27 4.93 14.38
C HIS A 150 2.03 5.81 14.51
N ILE A 151 0.97 5.52 13.76
CA ILE A 151 -0.31 6.25 13.83
C ILE A 151 -0.92 6.11 15.22
N GLY A 152 -0.86 4.92 15.82
CA GLY A 152 -1.31 4.67 17.18
C GLY A 152 -0.68 5.62 18.19
N GLU A 153 0.66 5.69 18.19
CA GLU A 153 1.44 6.54 19.10
C GLU A 153 1.26 8.03 18.82
N ALA A 154 1.27 8.45 17.55
CA ALA A 154 1.11 9.86 17.17
C ALA A 154 -0.21 10.46 17.70
N ASN A 155 -1.28 9.66 17.71
CA ASN A 155 -2.59 10.08 18.20
C ASN A 155 -2.68 10.14 19.74
N GLU A 156 -1.82 9.43 20.48
CA GLU A 156 -1.80 9.52 21.96
C GLU A 156 -1.12 10.80 22.46
N ARG A 157 -0.40 11.50 21.57
CA ARG A 157 0.34 12.73 21.87
C ARG A 157 -0.44 14.02 21.56
N VAL A 158 -1.64 13.90 21.00
CA VAL A 158 -2.55 15.02 20.63
C VAL A 158 -3.73 15.06 21.58
#